data_AF-A0AA90PRP4-F1
#
_entry.id   AF-A0AA90PRP4-F1
#
_cell.length_a   1.000
_cell.length_b   1.000
_cell.length_c   1.000
_cell.angle_alpha   90.00
_cell.angle_beta   90.00
_cell.angle_gamma   90.00
#
_symmetry.space_group_name_H-M   'P 1'
#
loop_
_entity.id
_entity.type
_entity.pdbx_description
1 polymer ?
#
loop_
_entity_poly.entity_id
_entity_poly.type
_entity_poly.pdbx_seq_one_letter_code
_entity_poly.pdbx_strand_id
1 'polypeptide(L)'
;MKKNIQKQTQNIHQNADTKVIASRTIYSGPLPPAVELQKYAEINPDIPNRIITMAENDLEHIHSLQLNDQRYQIIMGYLGWIAGAVVTLGLAFFAFYLALNDKNIGAVIAFIGAMSPIATIYYLKKTTKNKD
;
A
#
# COMPACT_ATOMS: atom_id res chain seq x y z
N MET A 1 55.20 -44.22 -7.21
CA MET A 1 54.58 -43.08 -6.52
C MET A 1 54.05 -41.95 -7.45
N LYS A 2 53.72 -42.19 -8.73
CA LYS A 2 53.17 -41.13 -9.63
C LYS A 2 51.92 -41.54 -10.44
N LYS A 3 51.23 -42.61 -10.05
CA LYS A 3 50.02 -43.11 -10.75
C LYS A 3 48.69 -42.61 -10.15
N ASN A 4 48.75 -41.80 -9.08
CA ASN A 4 47.57 -41.28 -8.37
C ASN A 4 47.24 -39.81 -8.65
N ILE A 5 48.10 -39.05 -9.33
CA ILE A 5 47.82 -37.64 -9.64
C ILE A 5 46.94 -37.51 -10.90
N GLN A 6 47.02 -38.46 -11.84
CA GLN A 6 46.21 -38.44 -13.07
C GLN A 6 44.76 -38.90 -12.87
N LYS A 7 44.44 -39.58 -11.77
CA LYS A 7 43.05 -39.96 -11.45
C LYS A 7 42.22 -38.81 -10.86
N GLN A 8 42.85 -37.71 -10.47
CA GLN A 8 42.12 -36.54 -9.95
C GLN A 8 41.69 -35.58 -11.07
N THR A 9 42.44 -35.47 -12.17
CA THR A 9 42.08 -34.57 -13.28
C THR A 9 40.92 -35.11 -14.13
N GLN A 10 40.68 -36.43 -14.15
CA GLN A 10 39.55 -37.03 -14.88
C GLN A 10 38.20 -36.90 -14.17
N ASN A 11 38.18 -36.49 -12.90
CA ASN A 11 36.93 -36.27 -12.15
C ASN A 11 36.40 -34.82 -12.23
N ILE A 12 37.06 -33.95 -13.01
CA ILE A 12 36.63 -32.55 -13.19
C ILE A 12 35.73 -32.37 -14.42
N HIS A 13 35.58 -33.41 -15.25
CA HIS A 13 34.69 -33.41 -16.44
C HIS A 13 33.41 -34.23 -16.26
N GLN A 14 32.94 -34.36 -15.02
CA GLN A 14 31.55 -34.69 -14.71
C GLN A 14 30.96 -33.47 -14.03
N ASN A 15 29.78 -33.01 -14.47
CA ASN A 15 29.06 -31.80 -14.02
C ASN A 15 29.31 -30.53 -14.85
N ALA A 16 29.13 -30.59 -16.16
CA ALA A 16 28.87 -29.36 -16.94
C ALA A 16 27.75 -29.52 -17.98
N ASP A 17 26.86 -30.50 -17.81
CA ASP A 17 25.51 -30.43 -18.36
C ASP A 17 24.58 -29.94 -17.24
N THR A 18 24.77 -28.68 -16.85
CA THR A 18 23.73 -27.95 -16.12
C THR A 18 22.63 -27.68 -17.13
N LYS A 19 21.78 -28.68 -17.34
CA LYS A 19 20.52 -28.58 -18.09
C LYS A 19 19.74 -27.42 -17.44
N VAL A 20 19.74 -26.26 -18.08
CA VAL A 20 18.93 -25.10 -17.66
C VAL A 20 17.48 -25.49 -17.92
N ILE A 21 16.84 -26.14 -16.94
CA ILE A 21 15.51 -26.74 -17.09
C ILE A 21 14.39 -25.68 -17.00
N ALA A 22 14.69 -24.43 -16.61
CA ALA A 22 13.74 -23.33 -16.72
C ALA A 22 14.45 -21.97 -16.64
N SER A 23 14.44 -21.20 -17.73
CA SER A 23 14.62 -19.75 -17.65
C SER A 23 13.25 -19.11 -17.41
N ARG A 24 13.04 -18.56 -16.20
CA ARG A 24 11.83 -17.82 -15.86
C ARG A 24 12.15 -16.33 -15.88
N THR A 25 11.73 -15.63 -16.94
CA THR A 25 11.83 -14.17 -16.98
C THR A 25 10.61 -13.59 -16.32
N ILE A 26 10.78 -12.96 -15.16
CA ILE A 26 9.72 -12.27 -14.44
C ILE A 26 9.83 -10.80 -14.84
N TYR A 27 8.86 -10.32 -15.62
CA TYR A 27 8.72 -8.90 -15.88
C TYR A 27 7.61 -8.33 -15.02
N SER A 28 7.84 -7.12 -14.53
CA SER A 28 6.90 -6.36 -13.72
C SER A 28 6.66 -5.04 -14.43
N GLY A 29 5.42 -4.83 -14.84
CA GLY A 29 4.99 -3.66 -15.61
C GLY A 29 3.89 -4.04 -16.59
N PRO A 30 3.06 -3.08 -17.02
CA PRO A 30 1.95 -3.31 -17.95
C PRO A 30 2.43 -3.53 -19.39
N LEU A 31 3.70 -3.23 -19.69
CA LEU A 31 4.30 -3.34 -21.01
C LEU A 31 5.34 -4.46 -21.04
N PRO A 32 5.30 -5.32 -22.07
CA PRO A 32 6.37 -6.28 -22.31
C PRO A 32 7.69 -5.56 -22.68
N PRO A 33 8.84 -6.23 -22.54
CA PRO A 33 10.14 -5.65 -22.88
C PRO A 33 10.22 -5.27 -24.35
N ALA A 34 11.00 -4.24 -24.68
CA ALA A 34 11.16 -3.75 -26.06
C ALA A 34 11.57 -4.86 -27.05
N VAL A 35 12.45 -5.77 -26.61
CA VAL A 35 12.93 -6.92 -27.42
C VAL A 35 11.80 -7.93 -27.70
N GLU A 36 10.82 -8.05 -26.80
CA GLU A 36 9.68 -8.96 -26.97
C GLU A 36 8.56 -8.28 -27.77
N LEU A 37 8.35 -6.98 -27.58
CA LEU A 37 7.49 -6.14 -28.44
C LEU A 37 7.90 -6.20 -29.91
N GLN A 38 9.20 -6.17 -30.19
CA GLN A 38 9.72 -6.29 -31.55
C GLN A 38 9.38 -7.65 -32.17
N LYS A 39 9.44 -8.74 -31.41
CA LYS A 39 9.02 -10.08 -31.88
C LYS A 39 7.52 -10.15 -32.17
N TYR A 40 6.69 -9.43 -31.42
CA TYR A 40 5.26 -9.32 -31.74
C TYR A 40 5.01 -8.56 -33.05
N ALA A 41 5.82 -7.53 -33.34
CA ALA A 41 5.77 -6.80 -34.61
C ALA A 41 6.13 -7.68 -35.82
N GLU A 42 7.04 -8.65 -35.64
CA GLU A 42 7.42 -9.63 -36.67
C GLU A 42 6.27 -10.56 -37.05
N ILE A 43 5.36 -10.87 -36.12
CA ILE A 43 4.17 -11.70 -36.39
C ILE A 43 3.11 -10.86 -37.10
N ASN A 44 2.83 -9.66 -36.59
CA ASN A 44 1.93 -8.70 -37.21
C ASN A 44 2.28 -7.29 -36.73
N PRO A 45 2.52 -6.32 -37.64
CA PRO A 45 2.91 -4.96 -37.28
C PRO A 45 1.87 -4.19 -36.45
N ASP A 46 0.61 -4.63 -36.41
CA ASP A 46 -0.47 -3.99 -35.63
C ASP A 46 -0.51 -4.42 -34.15
N ILE A 47 0.06 -5.58 -33.80
CA ILE A 47 0.01 -6.13 -32.44
C ILE A 47 0.68 -5.21 -31.40
N PRO A 48 1.88 -4.66 -31.64
CA PRO A 48 2.54 -3.73 -30.71
C PRO A 48 1.64 -2.56 -30.31
N ASN A 49 0.98 -1.93 -31.27
CA ASN A 49 0.08 -0.81 -31.01
C ASN A 49 -1.10 -1.24 -30.13
N ARG A 50 -1.73 -2.39 -30.41
CA ARG A 50 -2.81 -2.92 -29.55
C ARG A 50 -2.38 -3.19 -28.11
N ILE A 51 -1.16 -3.68 -27.91
CA ILE A 51 -0.62 -3.93 -26.56
C ILE A 51 -0.35 -2.62 -25.84
N ILE A 52 0.22 -1.63 -26.53
CA ILE A 52 0.47 -0.29 -25.96
C ILE A 52 -0.86 0.38 -25.60
N THR A 53 -1.84 0.40 -26.50
CA THR A 53 -3.17 0.98 -26.22
C THR A 53 -3.90 0.26 -25.08
N MET A 54 -3.75 -1.07 -24.97
CA MET A 54 -4.30 -1.82 -23.84
C MET A 54 -3.64 -1.39 -22.52
N ALA A 55 -2.31 -1.28 -22.50
CA ALA A 55 -1.57 -0.82 -21.32
C ALA A 55 -1.90 0.62 -20.93
N GLU A 56 -2.07 1.52 -21.91
CA GLU A 56 -2.48 2.91 -21.69
C GLU A 56 -3.87 3.01 -21.07
N ASN A 57 -4.85 2.27 -21.61
CA ASN A 57 -6.21 2.23 -21.06
C ASN A 57 -6.24 1.70 -19.61
N ASP A 58 -5.44 0.67 -19.32
CA ASP A 58 -5.34 0.13 -17.96
C ASP A 58 -4.70 1.15 -17.01
N LEU A 59 -3.67 1.88 -17.46
CA LEU A 59 -3.02 2.95 -16.68
C LEU A 59 -3.96 4.12 -16.43
N GLU A 60 -4.74 4.55 -17.43
CA GLU A 60 -5.77 5.59 -17.26
C GLU A 60 -6.83 5.17 -16.25
N HIS A 61 -7.29 3.92 -16.31
CA HIS A 61 -8.25 3.40 -15.34
C HIS A 61 -7.68 3.40 -13.91
N ILE A 62 -6.46 2.87 -13.71
CA ILE A 62 -5.80 2.85 -12.40
C ILE A 62 -5.59 4.27 -11.89
N HIS A 63 -5.15 5.20 -12.75
CA HIS A 63 -4.95 6.59 -12.37
C HIS A 63 -6.27 7.27 -11.98
N SER A 64 -7.36 7.00 -12.72
CA SER A 64 -8.69 7.51 -12.39
C SER A 64 -9.18 7.04 -11.01
N LEU A 65 -8.91 5.78 -10.65
CA LEU A 65 -9.23 5.24 -9.34
C LEU A 65 -8.36 5.89 -8.25
N GLN A 66 -7.07 6.07 -8.50
CA GLN A 66 -6.14 6.67 -7.55
C GLN A 66 -6.49 8.15 -7.24
N LEU A 67 -6.89 8.92 -8.26
CA LEU A 67 -7.34 10.30 -8.09
C LEU A 67 -8.65 10.37 -7.29
N ASN A 68 -9.56 9.42 -7.51
CA ASN A 68 -10.81 9.36 -6.77
C ASN A 68 -10.58 8.98 -5.31
N ASP A 69 -9.76 7.96 -5.04
CA ASP A 69 -9.41 7.53 -3.68
C ASP A 69 -8.74 8.66 -2.88
N GLN A 70 -7.87 9.44 -3.51
CA GLN A 70 -7.22 10.57 -2.84
C GLN A 70 -8.23 11.65 -2.43
N ARG A 71 -9.26 11.90 -3.25
CA ARG A 71 -10.35 12.83 -2.92
C ARG A 71 -11.23 12.32 -1.78
N TYR A 72 -11.53 11.01 -1.76
CA TYR A 72 -12.34 10.42 -0.69
C TYR A 72 -11.63 10.48 0.67
N GLN A 73 -10.32 10.24 0.73
CA GLN A 73 -9.56 10.33 1.98
C GLN A 73 -9.57 11.74 2.57
N ILE A 74 -9.43 12.76 1.71
CA ILE A 74 -9.46 14.16 2.15
C ILE A 74 -10.85 14.51 2.70
N ILE A 75 -11.91 14.14 1.98
CA ILE A 75 -13.29 14.44 2.39
C ILE A 75 -13.65 13.73 3.70
N MET A 76 -13.29 12.45 3.86
CA MET A 76 -13.52 11.71 5.11
C MET A 76 -12.76 12.32 6.28
N GLY A 77 -11.53 12.79 6.07
CA GLY A 77 -10.75 13.50 7.08
C GLY A 77 -11.42 14.80 7.54
N TYR A 78 -11.88 15.63 6.59
CA TYR A 78 -12.58 16.87 6.91
C TYR A 78 -13.92 16.64 7.61
N LEU A 79 -14.69 15.61 7.18
CA LEU A 79 -15.97 15.28 7.80
C LEU A 79 -15.80 14.81 9.25
N GLY A 80 -14.74 14.02 9.52
CA GLY A 80 -14.37 13.60 10.87
C GLY A 80 -13.97 14.77 11.76
N TRP A 81 -13.18 15.72 11.23
CA TRP A 81 -12.78 16.92 11.97
C TRP A 81 -13.97 17.81 12.32
N ILE A 82 -14.88 18.04 11.36
CA ILE A 82 -16.10 18.83 11.57
C ILE A 82 -17.01 18.15 12.60
N ALA A 83 -17.25 16.84 12.49
CA ALA A 83 -18.07 16.10 13.46
C ALA A 83 -17.47 16.15 14.87
N GLY A 84 -16.15 15.99 15.00
CA GLY A 84 -15.44 16.14 16.27
C GLY A 84 -15.59 17.55 16.84
N ALA A 85 -15.37 18.58 16.03
CA ALA A 85 -15.49 19.98 16.44
C ALA A 85 -16.90 20.32 16.95
N VAL A 86 -17.95 19.85 16.26
CA VAL A 86 -19.35 20.06 16.67
C VAL A 86 -19.64 19.39 18.02
N VAL A 87 -19.17 18.16 18.23
CA VAL A 87 -19.37 17.44 19.50
C VAL A 87 -18.63 18.14 20.65
N THR A 88 -17.37 18.55 20.44
CA THR A 88 -16.59 19.26 21.46
C THR A 88 -17.21 20.61 21.81
N LEU A 89 -17.65 21.39 20.82
CA LEU A 89 -18.35 22.66 21.06
C LEU A 89 -19.68 22.45 21.79
N GLY A 90 -20.44 21.43 21.44
CA GLY A 90 -21.69 21.07 22.14
C GLY A 90 -21.46 20.74 23.61
N LEU A 91 -20.45 19.92 23.91
CA LEU A 91 -20.07 19.59 25.29
C LEU A 91 -19.58 20.81 26.07
N ALA A 92 -18.79 21.69 25.43
CA ALA A 92 -18.31 22.91 26.06
C ALA A 92 -19.47 23.87 26.40
N PHE A 93 -20.43 24.04 25.49
CA PHE A 93 -21.63 24.85 25.72
C PHE A 93 -22.50 24.27 26.85
N PHE A 94 -22.67 22.95 26.86
CA PHE A 94 -23.43 22.26 27.90
C PHE A 94 -22.75 22.36 29.28
N ALA A 95 -21.42 22.23 29.32
CA ALA A 95 -20.64 22.40 30.54
C ALA A 95 -20.72 23.85 31.07
N PHE A 96 -20.65 24.85 30.18
CA PHE A 96 -20.82 26.26 30.54
C PHE A 96 -22.22 26.53 31.11
N TYR A 97 -23.26 26.03 30.47
CA TYR A 97 -24.64 26.15 30.95
C TYR A 97 -24.82 25.50 32.34
N LEU A 98 -24.17 24.36 32.58
CA LEU A 98 -24.29 23.66 33.85
C LEU A 98 -23.46 24.29 34.98
N ALA A 99 -22.32 24.91 34.65
CA ALA A 99 -21.51 25.68 35.58
C ALA A 99 -22.27 26.88 36.15
N LEU A 100 -23.14 27.51 35.34
CA LEU A 100 -24.04 28.58 35.81
C LEU A 100 -25.13 28.10 36.77
N ASN A 101 -25.42 26.79 36.81
CA ASN A 101 -26.44 26.18 37.66
C ASN A 101 -25.83 25.50 38.92
N ASP A 102 -24.59 25.83 39.30
CA ASP A 102 -23.87 25.35 40.49
C ASP A 102 -23.68 23.82 40.64
N LYS A 103 -23.98 23.05 39.58
CA LYS A 103 -23.76 21.60 39.53
C LYS A 103 -22.33 21.27 39.06
N ASN A 104 -21.37 21.45 39.97
CA ASN A 104 -19.95 21.22 39.75
C ASN A 104 -19.63 19.80 39.20
N ILE A 105 -20.40 18.78 39.61
CA ILE A 105 -20.21 17.38 39.15
C ILE A 105 -20.38 17.19 37.64
N GLY A 106 -21.30 17.91 36.99
CA GLY A 106 -21.51 17.69 35.56
C GLY A 106 -20.45 18.34 34.68
N ALA A 107 -19.79 19.40 35.16
CA ALA A 107 -18.61 19.96 34.50
C ALA A 107 -17.42 18.98 34.52
N VAL A 108 -17.21 18.28 35.64
CA VAL A 108 -16.15 17.26 35.77
C VAL A 108 -16.40 16.07 34.84
N ILE A 109 -17.65 15.57 34.77
CA ILE A 109 -18.02 14.46 33.87
C ILE A 109 -17.83 14.88 32.40
N ALA A 110 -18.23 16.11 32.04
CA ALA A 110 -18.05 16.63 30.68
C ALA A 110 -16.56 16.74 30.29
N PHE A 111 -15.69 17.19 31.20
CA PHE A 111 -14.26 17.28 30.97
C PHE A 111 -13.60 15.91 30.73
N ILE A 112 -13.91 14.92 31.59
CA ILE A 112 -13.38 13.56 31.45
C ILE A 112 -13.90 12.92 30.15
N GLY A 113 -15.18 13.13 29.84
CA GLY A 113 -15.79 12.66 28.59
C GLY A 113 -15.13 13.25 27.34
N ALA A 114 -14.76 14.53 27.37
CA ALA A 114 -14.09 15.19 26.25
C ALA A 114 -12.64 14.72 26.02
N MET A 115 -11.93 14.29 27.08
CA MET A 115 -10.55 13.80 26.95
C MET A 115 -10.43 12.34 26.51
N SER A 116 -11.44 11.51 26.78
CA SER A 116 -11.45 10.07 26.47
C SER A 116 -11.12 9.72 24.99
N PRO A 117 -11.70 10.39 23.96
CA PRO A 117 -11.48 10.02 22.56
C PRO A 117 -10.01 10.16 22.12
N ILE A 118 -9.32 11.18 22.61
CA ILE A 118 -7.91 11.46 22.25
C ILE A 118 -7.00 10.32 22.76
N ALA A 119 -7.23 9.87 24.00
CA ALA A 119 -6.50 8.76 24.59
C ALA A 119 -6.79 7.43 23.86
N THR A 120 -8.06 7.19 23.51
CA THR A 120 -8.47 5.98 22.77
C THR A 120 -7.82 5.91 21.39
N ILE A 121 -7.80 7.00 20.62
CA ILE A 121 -7.16 7.06 19.29
C ILE A 121 -5.65 6.79 19.39
N TYR A 122 -4.98 7.39 20.38
CA TYR A 122 -3.55 7.17 20.59
C TYR A 122 -3.24 5.71 20.92
N TYR A 123 -4.07 5.08 21.77
CA TYR A 123 -3.90 3.67 22.12
C TYR A 123 -4.16 2.73 20.94
N LEU A 124 -5.24 2.94 20.17
CA LEU A 124 -5.55 2.16 18.96
C LEU A 124 -4.46 2.25 17.89
N LYS A 125 -3.89 3.44 17.67
CA LYS A 125 -2.79 3.64 16.71
C LYS A 125 -1.49 2.95 17.14
N LYS A 126 -1.26 2.78 18.45
CA LYS A 126 -0.08 2.07 18.96
C LYS A 126 -0.14 0.56 18.68
N THR A 127 -1.33 -0.03 18.69
CA THR A 127 -1.52 -1.47 18.52
C THR A 127 -1.36 -1.93 17.06
N THR A 128 -1.66 -1.07 16.09
CA THR A 128 -1.53 -1.40 14.66
C THR A 128 -0.08 -1.36 14.16
N LYS A 129 0.79 -0.55 14.77
CA LYS A 129 2.22 -0.47 14.39
C LYS A 129 3.06 -1.70 14.81
N ASN A 130 2.51 -2.59 15.64
CA ASN A 130 3.25 -3.72 16.22
C ASN A 130 2.82 -5.08 15.62
N LYS A 131 2.12 -5.05 14.48
CA LYS A 131 1.65 -6.24 13.75
C LYS A 131 2.24 -6.38 12.34
N ASP A 132 3.15 -5.48 11.96
CA ASP A 132 4.01 -5.59 10.77
C ASP A 132 5.45 -5.89 11.24
#